data_AF-A0A1G3A8E7-F1
#
_entry.id   AF-A0A1G3A8E7-F1
#
_cell.length_a   1.000
_cell.length_b   1.000
_cell.length_c   1.000
_cell.angle_alpha   90.00
_cell.angle_beta   90.00
_cell.angle_gamma   90.00
#
_symmetry.space_group_name_H-M   'P 1'
#
loop_
_entity.id
_entity.type
_entity.pdbx_description
1 polymer ?
#
loop_
_entity_poly.entity_id
_entity_poly.type
_entity_poly.pdbx_seq_one_letter_code
_entity_poly.pdbx_strand_id
1 'polypeptide(L)'
;MFAYRHQELSVDLRHECTHALLHSALDVVPLWLDEGLAEYFEVPAQQRVYDHPHLARLKWNMRLGIIPPLASLENKQKLEEMGALEYRFSWAWVHFMLHGSRGGLAALRSFLADIQAGTPPGRLSQRLVATDPQIEHRMIDHFKRWRRA
;
A
#
# COMPACT_ATOMS: atom_id res chain seq x y z
N MET A 1 -3.14 33.12 12.02
CA MET A 1 -3.51 31.87 11.31
C MET A 1 -2.33 31.43 10.44
N PHE A 2 -1.46 30.54 10.92
CA PHE A 2 -0.31 30.02 10.15
C PHE A 2 -0.12 28.48 10.28
N ALA A 3 -0.91 27.80 11.12
CA ALA A 3 -0.71 26.38 11.42
C ALA A 3 -1.34 25.42 10.40
N TYR A 4 -2.38 25.85 9.66
CA TYR A 4 -3.12 24.96 8.76
C TYR A 4 -2.27 24.52 7.55
N ARG A 5 -1.49 25.43 6.95
CA ARG A 5 -0.62 25.10 5.80
C ARG A 5 0.57 24.20 6.14
N HIS A 6 0.99 24.14 7.40
CA HIS A 6 2.20 23.42 7.78
C HIS A 6 1.97 21.91 7.90
N GLN A 7 0.79 21.49 8.35
CA GLN A 7 0.51 20.06 8.52
C GLN A 7 0.30 19.37 7.17
N GLU A 8 -0.53 19.95 6.29
CA GLU A 8 -0.72 19.47 4.91
C GLU A 8 0.62 19.44 4.16
N LEU A 9 1.40 20.54 4.20
CA LEU A 9 2.73 20.57 3.58
C LEU A 9 3.65 19.46 4.08
N SER A 10 3.65 19.15 5.37
CA SER A 10 4.51 18.09 5.90
C SER A 10 4.08 16.69 5.46
N VAL A 11 2.78 16.48 5.26
CA VAL A 11 2.22 15.22 4.75
C VAL A 11 2.61 15.09 3.29
N ASP A 12 2.33 16.11 2.49
CA ASP A 12 2.67 16.18 1.06
C ASP A 12 4.18 15.97 0.86
N LEU A 13 5.03 16.63 1.65
CA LEU A 13 6.48 16.44 1.56
C LEU A 13 6.93 15.01 1.87
N ARG A 14 6.26 14.29 2.78
CA ARG A 14 6.60 12.88 3.07
C ARG A 14 6.09 11.96 1.95
N HIS A 15 4.94 12.27 1.38
CA HIS A 15 4.38 11.57 0.22
C HIS A 15 5.34 11.70 -0.98
N GLU A 16 5.65 12.93 -1.39
CA GLU A 16 6.55 13.23 -2.52
C GLU A 16 7.98 12.73 -2.30
N CYS A 17 8.49 12.82 -1.06
CA CYS A 17 9.81 12.27 -0.72
C CYS A 17 9.83 10.74 -0.86
N THR A 18 8.73 10.06 -0.58
CA THR A 18 8.64 8.60 -0.77
C THR A 18 8.76 8.25 -2.25
N HIS A 19 8.04 8.94 -3.13
CA HIS A 19 8.21 8.78 -4.58
C HIS A 19 9.64 9.07 -5.03
N ALA A 20 10.23 10.18 -4.56
CA ALA A 20 11.59 10.55 -4.91
C ALA A 20 12.60 9.47 -4.49
N LEU A 21 12.45 8.88 -3.30
CA LEU A 21 13.31 7.80 -2.84
C LEU A 21 13.11 6.53 -3.67
N LEU A 22 11.86 6.15 -3.97
CA LEU A 22 11.56 4.99 -4.80
C LEU A 22 12.15 5.14 -6.21
N HIS A 23 11.90 6.27 -6.87
CA HIS A 23 12.40 6.54 -8.23
C HIS A 23 13.89 6.87 -8.28
N SER A 24 14.54 7.13 -7.15
CA SER A 24 16.01 7.21 -7.09
C SER A 24 16.68 5.83 -7.09
N ALA A 25 15.96 4.77 -6.69
CA ALA A 25 16.50 3.44 -6.48
C ALA A 25 15.94 2.39 -7.47
N LEU A 26 14.79 2.66 -8.09
CA LEU A 26 14.03 1.73 -8.92
C LEU A 26 13.62 2.43 -10.23
N ASP A 27 13.89 1.77 -11.37
CA ASP A 27 13.58 2.32 -12.70
C ASP A 27 12.07 2.42 -12.98
N VAL A 28 11.30 1.44 -12.47
CA VAL A 28 9.84 1.41 -12.63
C VAL A 28 9.20 0.75 -11.43
N VAL A 29 8.19 1.39 -10.86
CA VAL A 29 7.36 0.83 -9.78
C VAL A 29 5.92 0.77 -10.28
N PRO A 30 5.18 -0.35 -10.06
CA PRO A 30 3.76 -0.39 -10.39
C PRO A 30 3.01 0.73 -9.68
N LEU A 31 2.15 1.45 -10.39
CA LEU A 31 1.47 2.66 -9.89
C LEU A 31 0.83 2.45 -8.52
N TRP A 32 0.03 1.39 -8.35
CA TRP A 32 -0.61 1.12 -7.07
C TRP A 32 0.41 0.91 -5.92
N LEU A 33 1.57 0.33 -6.20
CA LEU A 33 2.57 0.05 -5.16
C LEU A 33 3.33 1.32 -4.79
N ASP A 34 3.62 2.16 -5.79
CA ASP A 34 4.21 3.49 -5.59
C ASP A 34 3.31 4.34 -4.68
N GLU A 35 2.04 4.50 -5.06
CA GLU A 35 1.04 5.21 -4.26
C GLU A 35 0.81 4.56 -2.89
N GLY A 36 0.72 3.23 -2.83
CA GLY A 36 0.51 2.51 -1.57
C GLY A 36 1.65 2.70 -0.56
N LEU A 37 2.89 2.80 -1.03
CA LEU A 37 4.05 3.09 -0.20
C LEU A 37 4.08 4.57 0.21
N ALA A 38 3.79 5.49 -0.71
CA ALA A 38 3.70 6.92 -0.43
C ALA A 38 2.65 7.20 0.66
N GLU A 39 1.43 6.69 0.49
CA GLU A 39 0.35 6.77 1.48
C GLU A 39 0.77 6.15 2.83
N TYR A 40 1.48 5.01 2.84
CA TYR A 40 1.92 4.42 4.10
C TYR A 40 2.95 5.29 4.85
N PHE A 41 3.85 5.96 4.15
CA PHE A 41 4.92 6.76 4.74
C PHE A 41 4.57 8.24 4.96
N GLU A 42 3.49 8.74 4.33
CA GLU A 42 3.02 10.13 4.47
C GLU A 42 2.58 10.48 5.89
N VAL A 43 2.12 9.50 6.68
CA VAL A 43 1.74 9.73 8.08
C VAL A 43 2.94 9.54 9.03
N PRO A 44 2.98 10.25 10.18
CA PRO A 44 4.02 10.07 11.18
C PRO A 44 4.15 8.62 11.65
N ALA A 45 5.37 8.18 11.97
CA ALA A 45 5.68 6.78 12.31
C ALA A 45 4.77 6.21 13.41
N GLN A 46 4.39 7.02 14.39
CA GLN A 46 3.52 6.64 15.51
C GLN A 46 2.08 6.33 15.07
N GLN A 47 1.65 6.86 13.92
CA GLN A 47 0.29 6.72 13.37
C GLN A 47 0.17 5.63 12.30
N ARG A 48 1.27 5.32 11.57
CA ARG A 48 1.27 4.40 10.40
C ARG A 48 0.59 3.06 10.66
N VAL A 49 0.82 2.50 11.84
CA VAL A 49 0.39 1.14 12.18
C VAL A 49 -1.07 1.09 12.64
N TYR A 50 -1.57 2.08 13.38
CA TYR A 50 -2.90 1.95 14.00
C TYR A 50 -3.86 3.11 13.71
N ASP A 51 -3.34 4.30 13.39
CA ASP A 51 -4.11 5.54 13.34
C ASP A 51 -4.13 6.15 11.93
N HIS A 52 -3.93 5.34 10.89
CA HIS A 52 -3.98 5.81 9.50
C HIS A 52 -5.40 6.28 9.12
N PRO A 53 -5.56 7.44 8.45
CA PRO A 53 -6.88 7.97 8.05
C PRO A 53 -7.73 6.99 7.22
N HIS A 54 -7.07 6.15 6.42
CA HIS A 54 -7.75 5.14 5.59
C HIS A 54 -8.44 4.02 6.37
N LEU A 55 -7.99 3.70 7.59
CA LEU A 55 -8.39 2.50 8.31
C LEU A 55 -9.90 2.42 8.55
N ALA A 56 -10.50 3.51 9.01
CA ALA A 56 -11.92 3.54 9.35
C ALA A 56 -12.80 3.26 8.13
N ARG A 57 -12.50 3.90 7.00
CA ARG A 57 -13.29 3.77 5.77
C ARG A 57 -12.93 2.50 4.98
N LEU A 58 -11.71 1.96 5.14
CA LEU A 58 -11.36 0.62 4.65
C LEU A 58 -12.24 -0.45 5.32
N LYS A 59 -12.37 -0.42 6.64
CA LYS A 59 -13.25 -1.33 7.39
C LYS A 59 -14.70 -1.24 6.92
N TRP A 60 -15.19 -0.04 6.63
CA TRP A 60 -16.52 0.15 6.04
C TRP A 60 -16.65 -0.48 4.66
N ASN A 61 -15.69 -0.26 3.75
CA ASN A 61 -15.69 -0.88 2.42
C ASN A 61 -15.75 -2.42 2.53
N MET A 62 -14.93 -3.02 3.39
CA MET A 62 -14.93 -4.47 3.62
C MET A 62 -16.24 -5.00 4.20
N ARG A 63 -16.90 -4.26 5.09
CA ARG A 63 -18.23 -4.63 5.62
C ARG A 63 -19.31 -4.63 4.53
N LEU A 64 -19.17 -3.76 3.53
CA LEU A 64 -20.06 -3.71 2.37
C LEU A 64 -19.67 -4.69 1.26
N GLY A 65 -18.63 -5.52 1.45
CA GLY A 65 -18.13 -6.44 0.44
C GLY A 65 -17.35 -5.76 -0.70
N ILE A 66 -17.01 -4.48 -0.56
CA ILE A 66 -16.23 -3.73 -1.57
C ILE A 66 -14.75 -4.01 -1.33
N ILE A 67 -14.22 -4.98 -2.07
CA ILE A 67 -12.84 -5.45 -1.92
C ILE A 67 -12.29 -5.67 -3.34
N PRO A 68 -11.62 -4.68 -3.95
CA PRO A 68 -11.02 -4.86 -5.25
C PRO A 68 -9.89 -5.91 -5.14
N PRO A 69 -9.82 -6.88 -6.08
CA PRO A 69 -8.74 -7.84 -6.09
C PRO A 69 -7.42 -7.12 -6.39
N LEU A 70 -6.30 -7.61 -5.83
CA LEU A 70 -5.00 -6.95 -6.01
C LEU A 70 -4.60 -6.84 -7.50
N ALA A 71 -4.93 -7.86 -8.29
CA ALA A 71 -4.69 -7.85 -9.73
C ALA A 71 -5.38 -6.68 -10.46
N SER A 72 -6.51 -6.18 -9.94
CA SER A 72 -7.19 -5.00 -10.49
C SER A 72 -6.37 -3.73 -10.28
N LEU A 73 -5.77 -3.57 -9.10
CA LEU A 73 -4.87 -2.44 -8.80
C LEU A 73 -3.60 -2.50 -9.66
N GLU A 74 -3.04 -3.69 -9.87
CA GLU A 74 -1.89 -3.88 -10.76
C GLU A 74 -2.17 -3.55 -12.24
N ASN A 75 -3.44 -3.61 -12.67
CA ASN A 75 -3.80 -3.24 -14.04
C ASN A 75 -3.91 -1.72 -14.24
N LYS A 76 -3.90 -0.92 -13.18
CA LYS A 76 -3.94 0.55 -13.26
C LYS A 76 -2.60 1.07 -13.75
N GLN A 77 -2.62 1.83 -14.84
CA GLN A 77 -1.40 2.37 -15.47
C GLN A 77 -1.37 3.89 -15.41
N LYS A 78 -2.51 4.55 -15.16
CA LYS A 78 -2.61 6.01 -15.11
C LYS A 78 -3.26 6.51 -13.83
N LEU A 79 -2.82 7.67 -13.37
CA LEU A 79 -3.34 8.35 -12.18
C LEU A 79 -4.86 8.62 -12.26
N GLU A 80 -5.39 8.91 -13.45
CA GLU A 80 -6.83 9.10 -13.67
C GLU A 80 -7.68 7.86 -13.35
N GLU A 81 -7.06 6.67 -13.32
CA GLU A 81 -7.72 5.41 -12.95
C GLU A 81 -7.63 5.11 -11.44
N MET A 82 -6.89 5.93 -10.69
CA MET A 82 -6.67 5.82 -9.25
C MET A 82 -7.61 6.77 -8.51
N GLY A 83 -8.70 6.24 -7.97
CA GLY A 83 -9.61 6.98 -7.10
C GLY A 83 -9.32 6.74 -5.62
N ALA A 84 -10.09 7.40 -4.74
CA ALA A 84 -9.97 7.24 -3.30
C ALA A 84 -10.20 5.81 -2.78
N LEU A 85 -10.74 4.91 -3.63
CA LEU A 85 -10.84 3.49 -3.33
C LEU A 85 -9.50 2.79 -3.63
N GLU A 86 -8.92 3.03 -4.79
CA GLU A 86 -7.66 2.45 -5.25
C GLU A 86 -6.49 2.87 -4.35
N TYR A 87 -6.35 4.16 -4.02
CA TYR A 87 -5.32 4.64 -3.07
C TYR A 87 -5.44 3.93 -1.71
N ARG A 88 -6.66 3.85 -1.18
CA ARG A 88 -6.93 3.20 0.11
C ARG A 88 -6.58 1.72 0.10
N PHE A 89 -6.93 0.99 -0.95
CA PHE A 89 -6.63 -0.44 -1.04
C PHE A 89 -5.14 -0.69 -1.36
N SER A 90 -4.49 0.23 -2.07
CA SER A 90 -3.03 0.23 -2.27
C SER A 90 -2.29 0.34 -0.94
N TRP A 91 -2.66 1.33 -0.12
CA TRP A 91 -2.20 1.45 1.25
C TRP A 91 -2.48 0.19 2.07
N ALA A 92 -3.69 -0.36 1.97
CA ALA A 92 -4.11 -1.54 2.74
C ALA A 92 -3.22 -2.76 2.44
N TRP A 93 -2.89 -2.99 1.16
CA TRP A 93 -2.01 -4.08 0.75
C TRP A 93 -0.58 -3.89 1.26
N VAL A 94 -0.02 -2.68 1.16
CA VAL A 94 1.29 -2.36 1.72
C VAL A 94 1.31 -2.59 3.22
N HIS A 95 0.36 -2.02 3.95
CA HIS A 95 0.22 -2.20 5.38
C HIS A 95 0.14 -3.69 5.77
N PHE A 96 -0.71 -4.46 5.08
CA PHE A 96 -0.87 -5.88 5.36
C PHE A 96 0.41 -6.68 5.09
N MET A 97 1.14 -6.36 4.02
CA MET A 97 2.44 -7.00 3.76
C MET A 97 3.45 -6.73 4.87
N LEU A 98 3.47 -5.50 5.41
CA LEU A 98 4.38 -5.10 6.47
C LEU A 98 4.03 -5.69 7.84
N HIS A 99 2.74 -5.83 8.17
CA HIS A 99 2.29 -6.09 9.55
C HIS A 99 1.47 -7.36 9.76
N GLY A 100 0.83 -7.88 8.72
CA GLY A 100 -0.21 -8.92 8.86
C GLY A 100 0.07 -10.24 8.14
N SER A 101 0.83 -10.17 7.05
CA SER A 101 1.07 -11.33 6.20
C SER A 101 2.22 -12.20 6.71
N ARG A 102 2.06 -13.53 6.63
CA ARG A 102 3.20 -14.44 6.75
C ARG A 102 3.96 -14.42 5.43
N GLY A 103 5.14 -13.81 5.41
CA GLY A 103 6.02 -13.78 4.24
C GLY A 103 5.73 -12.68 3.22
N GLY A 104 4.69 -11.84 3.37
CA GLY A 104 4.43 -10.76 2.40
C GLY A 104 5.48 -9.66 2.42
N LEU A 105 6.10 -9.35 3.56
CA LEU A 105 7.29 -8.47 3.58
C LEU A 105 8.45 -9.08 2.77
N ALA A 106 8.66 -10.39 2.86
CA ALA A 106 9.70 -11.05 2.06
C ALA A 106 9.35 -11.02 0.56
N ALA A 107 8.08 -11.25 0.20
CA ALA A 107 7.60 -11.15 -1.18
C ALA A 107 7.76 -9.73 -1.74
N LEU A 108 7.40 -8.70 -0.95
CA LEU A 108 7.59 -7.29 -1.32
C LEU A 108 9.07 -6.96 -1.53
N ARG A 109 9.94 -7.36 -0.60
CA ARG A 109 11.39 -7.12 -0.71
C ARG A 109 12.00 -7.81 -1.93
N SER A 110 11.64 -9.06 -2.18
CA SER A 110 12.08 -9.79 -3.38
C SER A 110 11.56 -9.14 -4.66
N PHE A 111 10.31 -8.68 -4.68
CA PHE A 111 9.73 -7.99 -5.83
C PHE A 111 10.47 -6.68 -6.15
N LEU A 112 10.74 -5.85 -5.14
CA LEU A 112 11.52 -4.61 -5.32
C LEU A 112 12.98 -4.89 -5.71
N ALA A 113 13.58 -5.96 -5.18
CA ALA A 113 14.94 -6.36 -5.55
C ALA A 113 15.04 -6.80 -7.01
N ASP A 114 14.04 -7.53 -7.52
CA ASP A 114 14.01 -7.94 -8.93
C ASP A 114 13.89 -6.72 -9.86
N ILE A 115 13.04 -5.75 -9.50
CA ILE A 115 12.96 -4.45 -10.21
C ILE A 115 14.32 -3.76 -10.23
N GLN A 116 14.96 -3.63 -9.07
CA GLN A 116 16.27 -2.98 -8.94
C GLN A 116 17.34 -3.68 -9.78
N ALA A 117 17.27 -5.00 -9.91
CA ALA A 117 18.19 -5.81 -10.70
C ALA A 117 17.85 -5.84 -12.20
N GLY A 118 16.79 -5.15 -12.66
CA GLY A 118 16.30 -5.22 -14.05
C GLY A 118 15.74 -6.60 -14.43
N THR A 119 15.46 -7.46 -13.45
CA THR A 119 14.85 -8.77 -13.67
C THR A 119 13.33 -8.60 -13.74
N PRO A 120 12.64 -9.15 -14.75
CA PRO A 120 11.19 -9.03 -14.85
C PRO A 120 10.51 -9.54 -13.57
N PRO A 121 9.88 -8.67 -12.76
CA PRO A 121 9.37 -9.07 -11.46
C PRO A 121 8.04 -9.84 -11.59
N GLY A 122 7.42 -9.87 -12.77
CA GLY A 122 6.07 -10.41 -12.93
C GLY A 122 5.05 -9.63 -12.11
N ARG A 123 3.99 -10.30 -11.65
CA ARG A 123 2.93 -9.67 -10.83
C ARG A 123 3.12 -10.01 -9.37
N LEU A 124 3.09 -9.00 -8.49
CA LEU A 124 3.16 -9.22 -7.05
C LEU A 124 1.95 -10.00 -6.55
N SER A 125 0.77 -9.79 -7.15
CA SER A 125 -0.42 -10.58 -6.85
C SER A 125 -0.20 -12.08 -7.01
N GLN A 126 0.46 -12.50 -8.09
CA GLN A 126 0.77 -13.91 -8.36
C GLN A 126 1.79 -14.46 -7.35
N ARG A 127 2.82 -13.68 -6.99
CA ARG A 127 3.81 -14.07 -5.98
C ARG A 127 3.19 -14.27 -4.60
N LEU A 128 2.29 -13.35 -4.22
CA LEU A 128 1.57 -13.43 -2.96
C LEU A 128 0.64 -14.65 -2.92
N VAL A 129 -0.11 -14.91 -3.99
CA VAL A 129 -0.98 -16.10 -4.10
C VAL A 129 -0.18 -17.41 -4.11
N ALA A 130 0.99 -17.43 -4.78
CA ALA A 130 1.87 -18.60 -4.78
C ALA A 130 2.42 -18.92 -3.38
N THR A 131 2.68 -17.89 -2.58
CA THR A 131 3.11 -18.04 -1.17
C THR A 131 1.93 -18.46 -0.29
N ASP A 132 0.75 -17.90 -0.57
CA ASP A 132 -0.45 -18.09 0.22
C ASP A 132 -1.72 -17.95 -0.63
N PRO A 133 -2.37 -19.06 -1.00
CA PRO A 133 -3.59 -19.02 -1.81
C PRO A 133 -4.77 -18.28 -1.16
N GLN A 134 -4.73 -18.06 0.16
CA GLN A 134 -5.77 -17.36 0.91
C GLN A 134 -5.39 -15.92 1.27
N ILE A 135 -4.35 -15.36 0.63
CA ILE A 135 -3.77 -14.08 1.01
C ILE A 135 -4.80 -12.93 1.06
N GLU A 136 -5.75 -12.88 0.12
CA GLU A 136 -6.82 -11.88 0.12
C GLU A 136 -7.74 -12.03 1.34
N HIS A 137 -8.13 -13.26 1.67
CA HIS A 137 -8.92 -13.55 2.87
C HIS A 137 -8.15 -13.17 4.15
N ARG A 138 -6.85 -13.43 4.20
CA ARG A 138 -6.00 -13.03 5.34
C ARG A 138 -5.85 -11.52 5.45
N MET A 139 -5.78 -10.80 4.34
CA MET A 139 -5.77 -9.34 4.32
C MET A 139 -7.07 -8.79 4.95
N ILE A 140 -8.21 -9.34 4.54
CA ILE A 140 -9.52 -8.95 5.10
C ILE A 140 -9.59 -9.26 6.60
N ASP A 141 -9.20 -10.48 7.00
CA ASP A 141 -9.23 -10.90 8.41
C ASP A 141 -8.28 -10.09 9.29
N HIS A 142 -7.12 -9.73 8.75
CA HIS A 142 -6.19 -8.81 9.40
C HIS A 142 -6.89 -7.50 9.74
N PHE A 143 -7.45 -6.79 8.75
CA PHE A 143 -8.11 -5.50 9.01
C PHE A 143 -9.39 -5.60 9.82
N LYS A 144 -10.15 -6.70 9.75
CA LYS A 144 -11.31 -6.95 10.62
C LYS A 144 -10.92 -6.99 12.10
N ARG A 145 -9.78 -7.62 12.41
CA ARG A 145 -9.29 -7.80 13.79
C ARG A 145 -8.31 -6.71 14.22
N TRP A 146 -7.85 -5.87 13.28
CA TRP A 146 -6.86 -4.84 13.52
C TRP A 146 -7.38 -3.75 14.46
N ARG A 147 -6.74 -3.59 15.61
CA ARG A 147 -7.01 -2.55 16.60
C ARG A 147 -5.77 -2.30 17.42
N ARG A 148 -5.64 -1.09 17.98
CA ARG A 148 -4.65 -0.80 19.01
C ARG A 148 -4.92 -1.73 20.20
N ALA A 149 -3.86 -2.37 20.71
CA ALA A 149 -3.91 -3.21 21.90
C ALA A 149 -4.26 -2.37 23.14
#